data_AF-A0A0C9W560-F1
#
_entry.id   AF-A0A0C9W560-F1
#
_cell.length_a   1.000
_cell.length_b   1.000
_cell.length_c   1.000
_cell.angle_alpha   90.00
_cell.angle_beta   90.00
_cell.angle_gamma   90.00
#
_symmetry.space_group_name_H-M   'P 1'
#
loop_
_entity.id
_entity.type
_entity.pdbx_description
1 polymer ?
#
loop_
_entity_poly.entity_id
_entity_poly.type
_entity_poly.pdbx_seq_one_letter_code
_entity_poly.pdbx_strand_id
1 'polypeptide(L)'
;MSISVKSSTRFRCSRCANEGEWKSLMRCSRCKSVVYCSNECQTSDWPYHKTNCSPVSPSGSLPSDSAVRRPLHNVTGVIIACNADRARGARVFEAKIIDPSHAIYGRGVICPLFQQVGFTLVLFRHLTDDPMTMVRDAGLDNQIATHLMTHPGTGNPEER
;
A
#
# COMPACT_ATOMS: atom_id res chain seq x y z
N MET A 1 -31.49 7.81 -22.48
CA MET A 1 -31.96 7.89 -21.09
C MET A 1 -30.73 7.79 -20.19
N SER A 2 -30.25 8.92 -19.68
CA SER A 2 -29.00 9.00 -18.92
C SER A 2 -29.28 8.66 -17.46
N ILE A 3 -28.84 7.50 -16.99
CA ILE A 3 -28.95 7.11 -15.58
C ILE A 3 -27.86 7.86 -14.81
N SER A 4 -28.26 8.92 -14.10
CA SER A 4 -27.40 9.64 -13.15
C SER A 4 -27.35 8.84 -11.84
N VAL A 5 -26.30 8.04 -11.66
CA VAL A 5 -26.06 7.33 -10.39
C VAL A 5 -25.49 8.35 -9.39
N LYS A 6 -26.35 8.95 -8.57
CA LYS A 6 -25.92 9.70 -7.38
C LYS A 6 -25.45 8.70 -6.32
N SER A 7 -24.19 8.30 -6.38
CA SER A 7 -23.58 7.46 -5.35
C SER A 7 -23.33 8.30 -4.09
N SER A 8 -24.31 8.34 -3.20
CA SER A 8 -24.14 8.92 -1.85
C SER A 8 -23.36 7.92 -0.99
N THR A 9 -22.05 8.09 -0.92
CA THR A 9 -21.19 7.36 0.02
C THR A 9 -21.54 7.78 1.46
N ARG A 10 -22.24 6.91 2.18
CA ARG A 10 -22.55 7.10 3.61
C ARG A 10 -21.43 6.55 4.48
N PHE A 11 -21.09 7.28 5.53
CA PHE A 11 -20.06 6.91 6.50
C PHE A 11 -20.71 6.67 7.87
N ARG A 12 -20.11 5.82 8.70
CA ARG A 12 -20.66 5.43 10.00
C ARG A 12 -19.83 5.97 11.16
N CYS A 13 -20.52 6.54 12.14
CA CYS A 13 -19.91 6.96 13.39
C CYS A 13 -19.25 5.77 14.12
N SER A 14 -17.99 5.91 14.52
CA SER A 14 -17.23 4.85 15.21
C SER A 14 -17.82 4.46 16.58
N ARG A 15 -18.62 5.35 17.19
CA ARG A 15 -19.21 5.11 18.53
C ARG A 15 -20.64 4.57 18.49
N CYS A 16 -21.53 5.20 17.72
CA CYS A 16 -22.97 4.89 17.73
C CYS A 16 -23.48 4.28 16.42
N ALA A 17 -22.60 4.07 15.44
CA ALA A 17 -22.90 3.52 14.11
C ALA A 17 -23.91 4.33 13.26
N ASN A 18 -24.36 5.51 13.72
CA ASN A 18 -25.21 6.40 12.93
C ASN A 18 -24.54 6.74 11.60
N GLU A 19 -25.33 6.71 10.54
CA GLU A 19 -24.90 7.05 9.18
C GLU A 19 -25.00 8.56 8.94
N GLY A 20 -24.00 9.11 8.28
CA GLY A 20 -23.97 10.51 7.87
C GLY A 20 -23.24 10.67 6.54
N GLU A 21 -23.51 11.78 5.87
CA GLU A 21 -22.65 12.21 4.76
C GLU A 21 -21.27 12.58 5.30
N TRP A 22 -20.24 12.42 4.47
CA TRP A 22 -18.86 12.79 4.83
C TRP A 22 -18.73 14.21 5.38
N LYS A 23 -19.50 15.15 4.83
CA LYS A 23 -19.50 16.56 5.24
C LYS A 23 -20.13 16.79 6.63
N SER A 24 -20.98 15.87 7.07
CA SER A 24 -21.74 15.97 8.32
C SER A 24 -21.08 15.23 9.49
N LEU A 25 -19.97 14.52 9.24
CA LEU A 25 -19.22 13.80 10.28
C LEU A 25 -17.89 14.49 10.57
N MET A 26 -17.51 14.44 11.84
CA MET A 26 -16.24 14.97 12.33
C MET A 26 -15.19 13.87 12.35
N ARG A 27 -13.99 14.15 11.85
CA ARG A 27 -12.85 13.24 11.96
C ARG A 27 -12.11 13.45 13.26
N CYS A 28 -11.50 12.39 13.79
CA CYS A 28 -10.50 12.54 14.85
C CYS A 28 -9.38 13.48 14.39
N SER A 29 -9.14 14.57 15.13
CA SER A 29 -8.13 15.58 14.79
C SER A 29 -6.70 15.03 14.80
N ARG A 30 -6.45 14.01 15.62
CA ARG A 30 -5.14 13.36 15.76
C ARG A 30 -4.85 12.41 14.60
N CYS A 31 -5.68 11.40 14.39
CA CYS A 31 -5.40 10.33 13.41
C CYS A 31 -6.13 10.46 12.07
N LYS A 32 -7.20 11.25 11.99
CA LYS A 32 -8.09 11.40 10.82
C LYS A 32 -8.66 10.10 10.23
N SER A 33 -8.49 8.95 10.90
CA SER A 33 -8.87 7.61 10.40
C SER A 33 -10.27 7.16 10.77
N VAL A 34 -10.86 7.76 11.81
CA VAL A 34 -12.22 7.47 12.29
C VAL A 34 -13.08 8.72 12.26
N VAL A 35 -14.39 8.52 12.13
CA VAL A 35 -15.40 9.58 12.05
C VAL A 35 -16.42 9.46 13.17
N TYR A 36 -16.94 10.59 13.62
CA TYR A 36 -17.91 10.73 14.70
C TYR A 36 -19.02 11.69 14.28
N CYS A 37 -20.26 11.42 14.67
CA CYS A 37 -21.36 12.35 14.43
C CYS A 37 -21.36 13.55 15.39
N SER A 38 -20.63 13.47 16.51
CA SER A 38 -20.57 14.53 17.51
C SER A 38 -19.33 14.42 18.41
N ASN A 39 -19.03 15.48 19.16
CA ASN A 39 -17.91 15.50 20.12
C ASN A 39 -18.13 14.50 21.27
N GLU A 40 -19.38 14.32 21.70
CA GLU A 40 -19.76 13.34 22.73
C GLU A 40 -19.42 11.92 22.28
N CYS A 41 -19.66 11.60 21.00
CA CYS A 41 -19.29 10.31 20.43
C CYS A 41 -17.77 10.09 20.40
N GLN A 42 -17.00 11.12 20.06
CA GLN A 42 -15.53 11.05 20.08
C GLN A 42 -15.00 10.83 21.51
N THR A 43 -15.49 11.61 22.47
CA THR A 43 -15.06 11.54 23.87
C THR A 43 -15.45 10.21 24.50
N SER A 44 -16.64 9.69 24.20
CA SER A 44 -17.09 8.38 24.67
C SER A 44 -16.30 7.21 24.08
N ASP A 45 -15.81 7.35 22.84
CA ASP A 45 -14.99 6.33 22.18
C ASP A 45 -13.52 6.40 22.61
N TRP A 46 -13.07 7.52 23.19
CA TRP A 46 -11.66 7.77 23.51
C TRP A 46 -10.96 6.66 24.31
N PRO A 47 -11.56 6.05 25.36
CA PRO A 47 -10.92 4.96 26.10
C PRO A 47 -10.52 3.77 25.22
N TYR A 48 -11.28 3.51 24.15
CA TYR A 48 -11.03 2.45 23.17
C TYR A 48 -10.15 2.95 22.03
N HIS A 49 -10.53 4.09 21.44
CA HIS A 49 -9.84 4.68 20.29
C HIS A 49 -8.38 5.02 20.58
N LYS A 50 -8.06 5.51 21.79
CA LYS A 50 -6.70 5.97 22.14
C LYS A 50 -5.61 4.92 21.91
N THR A 51 -5.95 3.65 22.07
CA THR A 51 -5.00 2.52 21.88
C THR A 51 -4.52 2.41 20.44
N ASN A 52 -5.37 2.80 19.49
CA ASN A 52 -5.11 2.72 18.05
C ASN A 52 -5.01 4.12 17.40
N CYS A 53 -4.94 5.19 18.20
CA CYS A 53 -4.94 6.57 17.72
C CYS A 53 -3.50 7.07 17.46
N SER A 54 -3.03 6.88 16.23
CA SER A 54 -1.73 7.42 15.80
C SER A 54 -1.88 8.80 15.16
N PRO A 55 -1.05 9.80 15.51
CA PRO A 55 -1.07 11.09 14.83
C PRO A 55 -0.84 10.92 13.32
N VAL A 56 -1.58 11.68 12.51
CA VAL A 56 -1.20 11.89 11.12
C VAL A 56 0.10 12.66 11.14
N SER A 57 1.22 11.98 10.91
CA SER A 57 2.51 12.62 10.74
C SER A 57 2.34 13.79 9.75
N PRO A 58 2.77 15.02 10.10
CA PRO A 58 2.74 16.16 9.19
C PRO A 58 3.78 16.02 8.07
N SER A 59 4.07 14.81 7.63
CA SER A 59 4.47 14.55 6.25
C SER A 59 3.25 14.77 5.35
N GLY A 60 2.89 16.06 5.20
CA GLY A 60 2.30 16.55 3.98
C GLY A 60 3.25 16.35 2.82
N SER A 61 2.71 16.41 1.61
CA SER A 61 3.28 15.95 0.34
C SER A 61 3.42 14.43 0.26
N LEU A 62 2.87 13.86 -0.83
CA LEU A 62 3.50 12.70 -1.46
C LEU A 62 5.01 12.91 -1.36
N PRO A 63 5.83 11.94 -0.91
CA PRO A 63 7.26 12.08 -1.10
C PRO A 63 7.47 12.27 -2.61
N SER A 64 7.75 13.51 -2.97
CA SER A 64 8.31 13.91 -4.27
C SER A 64 9.72 13.35 -4.43
N ASP A 65 10.30 12.79 -3.37
CA ASP A 65 11.45 11.92 -3.47
C ASP A 65 10.99 10.51 -3.73
N SER A 66 11.39 10.00 -4.90
CA SER A 66 11.37 8.59 -5.32
C SER A 66 12.14 7.64 -4.37
N ALA A 67 12.49 8.08 -3.16
CA ALA A 67 13.26 7.34 -2.19
C ALA A 67 12.36 6.51 -1.27
N VAL A 68 12.58 5.20 -1.28
CA VAL A 68 11.95 4.25 -0.36
C VAL A 68 12.38 4.58 1.08
N ARG A 69 11.43 4.94 1.95
CA ARG A 69 11.73 5.22 3.37
C ARG A 69 12.07 3.93 4.12
N ARG A 70 13.20 3.93 4.84
CA ARG A 70 13.61 2.81 5.70
C ARG A 70 12.93 2.91 7.09
N PRO A 71 12.19 1.88 7.54
CA PRO A 71 11.59 1.85 8.87
C PRO A 71 12.63 1.54 9.96
N LEU A 72 12.34 1.94 11.20
CA LEU A 72 13.18 1.66 12.39
C LEU A 72 12.84 0.32 13.07
N HIS A 73 11.83 -0.39 12.58
CA HIS A 73 11.34 -1.65 13.13
C HIS A 73 11.03 -2.63 12.00
N ASN A 74 10.93 -3.91 12.36
CA ASN A 74 10.55 -4.98 11.45
C ASN A 74 9.14 -4.76 10.92
N VAL A 75 8.96 -4.89 9.62
CA VAL A 75 7.64 -4.79 8.98
C VAL A 75 7.27 -6.10 8.31
N THR A 76 5.99 -6.33 8.10
CA THR A 76 5.51 -7.46 7.30
C THR A 76 5.54 -7.08 5.82
N GLY A 77 6.31 -7.82 5.04
CA GLY A 77 6.27 -7.78 3.59
C GLY A 77 5.66 -9.04 2.99
N VAL A 78 5.62 -9.09 1.66
CA VAL A 78 5.12 -10.24 0.90
C VAL A 78 6.20 -10.68 -0.07
N ILE A 79 6.55 -11.96 -0.01
CA ILE A 79 7.36 -12.63 -1.02
C ILE A 79 6.42 -13.17 -2.10
N ILE A 80 6.74 -12.86 -3.35
CA ILE A 80 6.08 -13.42 -4.52
C ILE A 80 7.01 -14.50 -5.07
N ALA A 81 6.64 -15.78 -4.91
CA ALA A 81 7.45 -16.90 -5.38
C ALA A 81 7.60 -16.88 -6.92
N CYS A 82 8.75 -17.30 -7.45
CA CYS A 82 8.95 -17.50 -8.89
C CYS A 82 8.27 -18.78 -9.39
N ASN A 83 8.24 -18.99 -10.71
CA ASN A 83 7.63 -20.17 -11.31
C ASN A 83 8.22 -21.49 -10.79
N ALA A 84 9.55 -21.58 -10.63
CA ALA A 84 10.21 -22.79 -10.13
C ALA A 84 9.82 -23.11 -8.68
N ASP A 85 9.74 -22.10 -7.81
CA ASP A 85 9.30 -22.29 -6.43
C ASP A 85 7.83 -22.70 -6.37
N ARG A 86 6.96 -22.09 -7.18
CA ARG A 86 5.55 -22.49 -7.29
C ARG A 86 5.40 -23.91 -7.79
N ALA A 87 6.21 -24.33 -8.77
CA ALA A 87 6.24 -25.70 -9.28
C ALA A 87 6.68 -26.71 -8.20
N ARG A 88 7.50 -26.28 -7.25
CA ARG A 88 7.89 -27.06 -6.05
C ARG A 88 6.87 -26.97 -4.90
N GLY A 89 5.75 -26.28 -5.08
CA GLY A 89 4.67 -26.18 -4.10
C GLY A 89 4.71 -24.94 -3.19
N ALA A 90 5.59 -23.96 -3.46
CA ALA A 90 5.57 -22.71 -2.71
C ALA A 90 4.26 -21.93 -2.94
N ARG A 91 3.81 -21.20 -1.91
CA ARG A 91 2.65 -20.32 -2.01
C ARG A 91 3.00 -19.14 -2.94
N VAL A 92 2.02 -18.70 -3.74
CA VAL A 92 2.21 -17.55 -4.63
C VAL A 92 2.58 -16.29 -3.85
N PHE A 93 1.85 -16.03 -2.75
CA PHE A 93 2.10 -14.94 -1.82
C PHE A 93 2.39 -15.51 -0.43
N GLU A 94 3.51 -15.13 0.14
CA GLU A 94 3.92 -15.51 1.47
C GLU A 94 4.28 -14.28 2.28
N ALA A 95 3.63 -14.09 3.43
CA ALA A 95 3.96 -13.00 4.34
C ALA A 95 5.31 -13.29 5.01
N LYS A 96 6.23 -12.33 4.97
CA LYS A 96 7.56 -12.46 5.56
C LYS A 96 7.96 -11.21 6.29
N ILE A 97 8.64 -11.37 7.42
CA ILE A 97 9.20 -10.25 8.17
C ILE A 97 10.39 -9.68 7.39
N ILE A 98 10.38 -8.37 7.17
CA ILE A 98 11.45 -7.60 6.54
C ILE A 98 12.12 -6.75 7.63
N ASP A 99 13.40 -7.00 7.84
CA ASP A 99 14.25 -6.25 8.78
C ASP A 99 14.63 -4.86 8.20
N PRO A 100 14.76 -3.81 9.02
CA PRO A 100 15.28 -2.50 8.61
C PRO A 100 16.55 -2.51 7.75
N SER A 101 17.41 -3.52 7.89
CA SER A 101 18.64 -3.68 7.11
C SER A 101 18.42 -4.28 5.71
N HIS A 102 17.20 -4.68 5.37
CA HIS A 102 16.90 -5.37 4.12
C HIS A 102 17.15 -4.48 2.88
N ALA A 103 17.68 -5.07 1.81
CA ALA A 103 18.07 -4.36 0.60
C ALA A 103 16.91 -3.65 -0.12
N ILE A 104 15.65 -4.06 0.13
CA ILE A 104 14.44 -3.41 -0.41
C ILE A 104 14.40 -1.90 -0.13
N TYR A 105 14.95 -1.44 0.99
CA TYR A 105 14.93 -0.01 1.32
C TYR A 105 15.99 0.81 0.58
N GLY A 106 17.01 0.17 0.01
CA GLY A 106 18.06 0.86 -0.77
C GLY A 106 18.02 0.57 -2.28
N ARG A 107 17.48 -0.60 -2.66
CA ARG A 107 17.44 -1.10 -4.04
C ARG A 107 16.04 -1.44 -4.53
N GLY A 108 15.01 -1.24 -3.70
CA GLY A 108 13.62 -1.41 -4.10
C GLY A 108 13.20 -0.33 -5.09
N VAL A 109 12.31 -0.70 -6.00
CA VAL A 109 11.74 0.21 -7.00
C VAL A 109 10.26 0.41 -6.69
N ILE A 110 9.78 1.65 -6.83
CA ILE A 110 8.37 1.97 -6.64
C ILE A 110 7.58 1.43 -7.83
N CYS A 111 6.48 0.74 -7.57
CA CYS A 111 5.60 0.23 -8.62
C CYS A 111 4.85 1.41 -9.28
N PRO A 112 5.03 1.65 -10.60
CA PRO A 112 4.45 2.81 -11.30
C PRO A 112 2.92 2.77 -11.31
N LEU A 113 2.34 1.58 -11.45
CA LEU A 113 0.89 1.36 -11.39
C LEU A 113 0.29 1.88 -10.08
N PHE A 114 0.96 1.61 -8.95
CA PHE A 114 0.44 1.94 -7.63
C PHE A 114 0.65 3.41 -7.27
N GLN A 115 1.70 4.02 -7.80
CA GLN A 115 1.92 5.47 -7.69
C GLN A 115 0.74 6.27 -8.25
N GLN A 116 0.13 5.83 -9.36
CA GLN A 116 -1.03 6.52 -9.94
C GLN A 116 -2.28 6.49 -9.06
N VAL A 117 -2.44 5.45 -8.22
CA VAL A 117 -3.59 5.32 -7.32
C VAL A 117 -3.32 5.86 -5.91
N GLY A 118 -2.20 6.58 -5.73
CA GLY A 118 -1.84 7.22 -4.47
C GLY A 118 -1.38 6.24 -3.37
N PHE A 119 -0.98 5.02 -3.75
CA PHE A 119 -0.45 4.03 -2.83
C PHE A 119 0.98 3.67 -3.22
N THR A 120 1.96 3.78 -2.32
CA THR A 120 3.34 3.41 -2.67
C THR A 120 3.56 1.94 -2.37
N LEU A 121 3.63 1.12 -3.42
CA LEU A 121 4.12 -0.25 -3.33
C LEU A 121 5.58 -0.28 -3.77
N VAL A 122 6.45 -0.94 -2.98
CA VAL A 122 7.86 -1.11 -3.30
C VAL A 122 8.13 -2.56 -3.63
N LEU A 123 8.68 -2.81 -4.81
CA LEU A 123 9.08 -4.13 -5.27
C LEU A 123 10.62 -4.26 -5.23
N PHE A 124 11.10 -5.39 -4.74
CA PHE A 124 12.52 -5.73 -4.78
C PHE A 124 12.72 -7.08 -5.47
N ARG A 125 13.56 -7.09 -6.50
CA ARG A 125 14.02 -8.30 -7.18
C ARG A 125 15.47 -8.56 -6.79
N HIS A 126 15.77 -9.80 -6.42
CA HIS A 126 17.12 -10.20 -6.03
C HIS A 126 18.08 -10.21 -7.23
N LEU A 127 17.55 -10.58 -8.40
CA LEU A 127 18.25 -10.50 -9.69
C LEU A 127 17.98 -9.12 -10.30
N THR A 128 19.05 -8.38 -10.55
CA THR A 128 19.01 -7.04 -11.16
C THR A 128 19.97 -6.95 -12.34
N ASP A 129 20.31 -8.09 -12.93
CA ASP A 129 21.22 -8.16 -14.07
C ASP A 129 20.63 -7.43 -15.28
N ASP A 130 21.50 -6.98 -16.18
CA ASP A 130 21.09 -6.27 -17.39
C ASP A 130 20.21 -7.20 -18.27
N PRO A 131 19.00 -6.77 -18.67
CA PRO A 131 18.06 -7.59 -19.45
C PRO A 131 18.63 -8.16 -20.77
N MET A 132 19.65 -7.51 -21.33
CA MET A 132 20.34 -7.89 -22.56
C MET A 132 21.43 -8.95 -22.33
N THR A 133 21.93 -9.08 -21.10
CA THR A 133 23.04 -10.00 -20.77
C THR A 133 22.66 -11.08 -19.75
N MET A 134 21.50 -10.94 -19.10
CA MET A 134 21.05 -11.87 -18.08
C MET A 134 20.80 -13.27 -18.65
N VAL A 135 21.18 -14.29 -17.88
CA VAL A 135 20.82 -15.68 -18.18
C VAL A 135 19.31 -15.84 -17.96
N ARG A 136 18.60 -16.16 -19.04
CA ARG A 136 17.15 -16.34 -19.01
C ARG A 136 16.81 -17.76 -18.54
N ASP A 137 16.40 -17.87 -17.29
CA ASP A 137 15.80 -19.08 -16.73
C ASP A 137 14.29 -18.88 -16.55
N ALA A 138 13.49 -19.66 -17.28
CA ALA A 138 12.03 -19.63 -17.18
C ALA A 138 11.52 -19.97 -15.77
N GLY A 139 12.31 -20.68 -14.97
CA GLY A 139 12.02 -20.96 -13.57
C GLY A 139 12.09 -19.73 -12.67
N LEU A 140 12.93 -18.73 -13.01
CA LEU A 140 13.07 -17.48 -12.27
C LEU A 140 12.02 -16.44 -12.66
N ASP A 141 11.21 -16.73 -13.68
CA ASP A 141 10.15 -15.85 -14.14
C ASP A 141 9.09 -15.62 -13.04
N ASN A 142 8.61 -14.38 -12.98
CA ASN A 142 7.59 -13.95 -12.04
C ASN A 142 6.72 -12.87 -12.71
N GLN A 143 5.77 -13.33 -13.51
CA GLN A 143 4.85 -12.46 -14.26
C GLN A 143 4.04 -11.54 -13.36
N ILE A 144 3.67 -11.98 -12.15
CA ILE A 144 2.95 -11.13 -11.19
C ILE A 144 3.80 -9.91 -10.84
N ALA A 145 5.05 -10.13 -10.45
CA ALA A 145 5.99 -9.05 -10.19
C ALA A 145 6.25 -8.19 -11.43
N THR A 146 6.13 -8.74 -12.64
CA THR A 146 6.33 -8.00 -13.90
C THR A 146 5.16 -7.07 -14.18
N HIS A 147 3.92 -7.56 -13.99
CA HIS A 147 2.72 -6.74 -14.15
C HIS A 147 2.62 -5.60 -13.13
N LEU A 148 3.13 -5.80 -11.91
CA LEU A 148 3.23 -4.72 -10.91
C LEU A 148 4.17 -3.59 -11.35
N MET A 149 5.12 -3.88 -12.23
CA MET A 149 6.08 -2.92 -12.78
C MET A 149 5.68 -2.35 -14.13
N THR A 150 4.59 -2.83 -14.74
CA THR A 150 4.11 -2.31 -16.02
C THR A 150 3.75 -0.83 -15.90
N HIS A 151 4.44 0.02 -16.66
CA HIS A 151 4.14 1.44 -16.68
C HIS A 151 2.78 1.66 -17.36
N PRO A 152 1.80 2.29 -16.68
CA PRO A 152 0.43 2.41 -17.16
C PRO A 152 0.28 3.28 -18.41
N GLY A 153 1.21 4.20 -18.67
CA GLY A 153 1.19 5.05 -19.86
C GLY A 153 1.74 4.38 -21.12
N THR A 154 2.67 3.44 -20.99
CA THR A 154 3.44 2.88 -22.12
C THR A 154 3.31 1.37 -22.24
N GLY A 155 2.83 0.68 -21.20
CA GLY A 155 2.75 -0.78 -21.14
C GLY A 155 4.10 -1.48 -20.95
N ASN A 156 5.21 -0.73 -20.84
CA ASN A 156 6.54 -1.30 -20.69
C ASN A 156 6.84 -1.58 -19.20
N PRO A 157 7.18 -2.83 -18.80
CA PRO A 157 7.54 -3.17 -17.42
C PRO A 157 8.97 -2.80 -17.01
N GLU A 158 9.83 -2.41 -17.95
CA GLU A 158 11.22 -2.02 -17.68
C GLU A 158 11.43 -0.51 -17.66
N GLU A 159 10.41 0.26 -18.04
CA GLU A 159 10.44 1.71 -18.01
C GLU A 159 10.33 2.21 -16.57
N ARG A 160 11.37 2.93 -16.13
CA ARG A 160 11.54 3.43 -14.75
C ARG A 160 11.44 4.94 -14.69
#